data_AF-A0A1G5L7J5-F1
#
_entry.id   AF-A0A1G5L7J5-F1
#
_cell.length_a   1.000
_cell.length_b   1.000
_cell.length_c   1.000
_cell.angle_alpha   90.00
_cell.angle_beta   90.00
_cell.angle_gamma   90.00
#
_symmetry.space_group_name_H-M   'P 1'
#
loop_
_entity.id
_entity.type
_entity.pdbx_description
1 polymer ?
#
loop_
_entity_poly.entity_id
_entity_poly.type
_entity_poly.pdbx_seq_one_letter_code
_entity_poly.pdbx_strand_id
1 'polypeptide(L)' 'MVRNPETLQECIENARQRLYQMANQYTSLQHPEVIRQSMVLDELINEYNDAKRFISHTNHRS' A
#
# COMPACT_ATOMS: atom_id res chain seq x y z
N MET A 1 -17.83 -2.41 -2.40
CA MET A 1 -17.42 -1.86 -1.09
C MET A 1 -16.38 -0.80 -1.38
N VAL A 2 -16.74 0.49 -1.28
CA VAL A 2 -15.77 1.57 -1.50
C VAL A 2 -14.79 1.51 -0.33
N ARG A 3 -13.53 1.18 -0.61
CA ARG A 3 -12.51 1.10 0.43
C ARG A 3 -12.23 2.53 0.89
N ASN A 4 -12.52 2.82 2.15
CA ASN A 4 -12.21 4.13 2.73
C ASN A 4 -10.70 4.36 2.61
N PRO A 5 -10.25 5.59 2.29
CA PRO A 5 -8.83 5.90 2.23
C PRO A 5 -8.13 5.61 3.57
N GLU A 6 -8.83 5.78 4.69
CA GLU A 6 -8.33 5.45 6.03
C GLU A 6 -8.02 3.95 6.19
N THR A 7 -8.91 3.07 5.73
CA THR A 7 -8.68 1.62 5.83
C THR A 7 -7.59 1.15 4.87
N LEU A 8 -7.47 1.78 3.69
CA LEU A 8 -6.35 1.56 2.78
C LEU A 8 -5.02 1.98 3.40
N GLN A 9 -4.98 3.11 4.12
CA GLN A 9 -3.79 3.58 4.81
C GLN A 9 -3.34 2.61 5.91
N GLU A 10 -4.27 2.07 6.69
CA GLU A 10 -3.97 1.02 7.68
C GLU A 10 -3.43 -0.26 7.04
N CYS A 11 -3.99 -0.67 5.89
CA CYS A 11 -3.48 -1.81 5.13
C CYS A 11 -2.06 -1.56 4.59
N ILE A 12 -1.78 -0.36 4.10
CA ILE A 12 -0.44 0.06 3.65
C ILE A 12 0.55 -0.05 4.81
N GLU A 13 0.25 0.54 5.96
CA GLU A 13 1.17 0.48 7.10
C GLU A 13 1.40 -0.94 7.62
N ASN A 14 0.36 -1.78 7.66
CA ASN A 14 0.53 -3.19 7.97
C ASN A 14 1.44 -3.91 6.97
N ALA A 15 1.25 -3.65 5.68
CA ALA A 15 2.07 -4.23 4.62
C ALA A 15 3.53 -3.74 4.69
N ARG A 16 3.76 -2.47 5.04
CA ARG A 16 5.10 -1.90 5.28
C ARG A 16 5.80 -2.54 6.47
N GLN A 17 5.10 -2.70 7.59
CA GLN A 17 5.67 -3.36 8.77
C GLN A 17 6.07 -4.80 8.47
N ARG A 18 5.22 -5.55 7.76
CA ARG A 18 5.57 -6.93 7.33
C ARG A 18 6.78 -6.95 6.41
N LEU A 19 6.84 -6.05 5.43
CA LEU A 19 7.99 -5.94 4.53
C LEU A 19 9.28 -5.66 5.31
N TYR A 20 9.22 -4.74 6.29
CA TYR A 20 10.35 -4.38 7.12
C TYR A 20 10.81 -5.54 8.02
N GLN A 21 9.86 -6.27 8.63
CA GLN A 21 10.15 -7.47 9.39
C GLN A 21 10.81 -8.54 8.53
N MET A 22 10.28 -8.80 7.33
CA MET A 22 10.86 -9.77 6.42
C MET A 22 12.24 -9.34 5.91
N ALA A 23 12.41 -8.06 5.55
CA ALA A 23 13.71 -7.53 5.16
C ALA A 23 14.75 -7.68 6.27
N ASN A 24 14.34 -7.48 7.53
CA ASN A 24 15.20 -7.66 8.69
C ASN A 24 15.51 -9.15 8.96
N GLN A 25 14.53 -10.04 8.79
CA GLN A 25 14.70 -11.49 8.99
C GLN A 25 15.55 -12.16 7.91
N TYR A 26 15.37 -11.80 6.63
CA TYR A 26 16.07 -12.44 5.51
C TYR A 26 17.43 -11.80 5.21
N THR A 27 17.80 -10.69 5.90
CA THR A 27 19.03 -9.89 5.69
C THR A 27 19.21 -9.36 4.26
N SER A 28 18.31 -9.72 3.34
CA SER A 28 18.40 -9.47 1.92
C SER A 28 17.02 -9.12 1.36
N LEU A 29 16.96 -8.02 0.63
CA LEU A 29 15.75 -7.56 -0.05
C LEU A 29 15.42 -8.39 -1.30
N GLN A 30 16.33 -9.27 -1.71
CA GLN A 30 16.18 -10.13 -2.89
C GLN A 30 15.42 -11.43 -2.60
N HIS A 31 14.96 -11.64 -1.37
CA HIS A 31 14.17 -12.82 -1.05
C HIS A 31 12.82 -12.75 -1.79
N PRO A 32 12.40 -13.81 -2.50
CA PRO A 32 11.17 -13.79 -3.30
C PRO A 32 9.92 -13.43 -2.48
N GLU A 33 9.91 -13.76 -1.19
CA GLU A 33 8.84 -13.37 -0.27
C GLU A 33 8.82 -11.86 0.04
N VAL A 34 9.99 -11.23 0.20
CA VAL A 34 10.09 -9.77 0.36
C VAL A 34 9.63 -9.07 -0.91
N ILE A 35 10.00 -9.61 -2.07
CA ILE A 35 9.58 -9.08 -3.37
C ILE A 35 8.06 -9.21 -3.56
N ARG A 36 7.46 -10.36 -3.24
CA ARG A 36 5.99 -10.54 -3.24
C ARG A 36 5.30 -9.56 -2.31
N GLN A 37 5.81 -9.42 -1.09
CA GLN A 37 5.24 -8.49 -0.12
C GLN A 37 5.37 -7.03 -0.58
N SER A 38 6.44 -6.68 -1.30
CA SER A 38 6.60 -5.36 -1.90
C SER A 38 5.54 -5.11 -2.96
N MET A 39 5.25 -6.09 -3.83
CA MET A 39 4.19 -5.94 -4.84
C MET A 39 2.82 -5.70 -4.22
N VAL A 40 2.49 -6.40 -3.12
CA VAL A 40 1.24 -6.17 -2.38
C VAL A 40 1.19 -4.75 -1.81
N LEU A 41 2.31 -4.26 -1.28
CA LEU A 41 2.41 -2.89 -0.78
C LEU A 41 2.22 -1.86 -1.89
N ASP A 42 2.86 -2.05 -3.05
CA ASP A 42 2.73 -1.17 -4.22
C ASP A 42 1.28 -1.14 -4.74
N GLU A 43 0.59 -2.28 -4.78
CA GLU A 43 -0.82 -2.37 -5.18
C GLU A 43 -1.72 -1.57 -4.22
N LEU A 44 -1.52 -1.72 -2.91
CA LEU A 44 -2.27 -0.97 -1.90
C LEU A 44 -2.01 0.54 -1.99
N ILE A 45 -0.77 0.95 -2.22
CA ILE A 45 -0.40 2.36 -2.42
C ILE A 45 -1.06 2.93 -3.68
N ASN A 46 -1.02 2.18 -4.78
CA ASN A 46 -1.68 2.59 -6.03
C ASN A 46 -3.18 2.75 -5.84
N GLU A 47 -3.82 1.84 -5.10
CA GLU A 47 -5.25 1.91 -4.83
C GLU A 47 -5.62 3.09 -3.91
N TYR A 48 -4.80 3.37 -2.90
CA TYR A 48 -4.97 4.56 -2.06
C TYR A 48 -4.78 5.86 -2.86
N ASN A 49 -3.79 5.90 -3.76
CA ASN A 49 -3.56 7.04 -4.63
C ASN A 49 -4.72 7.24 -5.62
N ASP A 50 -5.27 6.16 -6.17
CA ASP A 50 -6.43 6.23 -7.06
C ASP A 50 -7.68 6.72 -6.32
N ALA A 51 -7.95 6.17 -5.13
CA ALA A 51 -9.04 6.62 -4.27
C ALA A 51 -8.90 8.11 -3.89
N LYS A 52 -7.69 8.56 -3.51
CA LYS A 52 -7.42 9.98 -3.25
C LYS A 52 -7.57 10.84 -4.50
N ARG A 53 -7.12 10.36 -5.65
CA ARG A 53 -7.22 11.08 -6.92
C ARG A 53 -8.68 11.25 -7.32
N PHE A 54 -9.51 10.23 -7.10
CA PHE A 54 -10.95 10.30 -7.31
C PHE A 54 -11.59 11.40 -6.45
N ILE A 55 -11.30 11.41 -5.14
CA ILE A 55 -11.81 12.44 -4.20
C ILE A 55 -11.34 13.85 -4.60
N SER A 56 -10.09 13.99 -5.05
CA SER A 56 -9.52 15.27 -5.48
C SER A 56 -10.18 15.80 -6.77
N HIS A 57 -10.47 14.92 -7.74
CA HIS A 57 -11.16 15.29 -8.98
C HIS A 57 -12.65 15.61 -8.77
N THR A 58 -13.32 14.98 -7.80
CA THR A 58 -14.71 15.32 -7.46
C THR A 58 -14.86 16.71 -6.84
N ASN A 59 -13.81 17.25 -6.21
CA ASN A 59 -13.85 18.59 -5.59
C ASN A 59 -13.67 19.75 -6.58
N HIS A 60 -13.23 19.51 -7.81
CA HIS A 60 -12.95 20.58 -8.79
C HIS A 60 -14.10 20.82 -9.80
N ARG A 61 -15.27 20.22 -9.57
CA ARG A 61 -16.45 20.32 -10.45
C ARG A 61 -17.68 20.89 -9.73
N SER A 62 -17.47 21.91 -8.90
CA SER A 62 -18.51 22.78 -8.34
C SER A 62 -18.31 24.21 -8.82
#